data_AF-A0A6N6KKD7-F1
#
_entry.id   AF-A0A6N6KKD7-F1
#
_cell.length_a   1.000
_cell.length_b   1.000
_cell.length_c   1.000
_cell.angle_alpha   90.00
_cell.angle_beta   90.00
_cell.angle_gamma   90.00
#
_symmetry.space_group_name_H-M   'P 1'
#
loop_
_entity.id
_entity.type
_entity.pdbx_description
1 polymer ?
#
loop_
_entity_poly.entity_id
_entity_poly.type
_entity_poly.pdbx_seq_one_letter_code
_entity_poly.pdbx_strand_id
1 'polypeptide(L)'
;MIQKILEQVLFKPPNVAGWPGDKKWIDSSRLAFRMRLPSVLLTNGVIDLAPPVDLEANPEDDKKRGLTKRLGAQADWDQFFKENRGVAFEKLLLRSPLSPAAFNLLKSSEVESEKETVLRILSLPEYQLC
;
A
#
# COMPACT_ATOMS: atom_id res chain seq x y z
N MET A 1 -0.40 -13.24 3.46
CA MET A 1 0.69 -13.04 2.47
C MET A 1 1.17 -11.59 2.50
N ILE A 2 0.31 -10.61 2.22
CA ILE A 2 0.62 -9.18 2.37
C ILE A 2 1.16 -8.86 3.77
N GLN A 3 0.52 -9.37 4.83
CA GLN A 3 0.99 -9.25 6.21
C GLN A 3 2.42 -9.76 6.43
N LYS A 4 2.84 -10.82 5.73
CA LYS A 4 4.21 -11.35 5.82
C LYS A 4 5.22 -10.48 5.05
N ILE A 5 4.83 -9.97 3.87
CA ILE A 5 5.65 -9.05 3.07
C ILE A 5 5.87 -7.72 3.81
N LEU A 6 4.83 -7.25 4.50
CA LEU A 6 4.91 -6.06 5.33
C LEU A 6 5.58 -6.31 6.69
N GLU A 7 5.91 -7.57 7.01
CA GLU A 7 6.38 -8.00 8.33
C GLU A 7 5.48 -7.54 9.49
N GLN A 8 4.18 -7.46 9.20
CA GLN A 8 3.12 -7.07 10.12
C GLN A 8 2.22 -8.26 10.36
N VAL A 9 2.77 -9.27 11.02
CA VAL A 9 2.04 -10.47 11.42
C VAL A 9 1.65 -10.30 12.88
N LEU A 10 0.35 -10.39 13.16
CA LEU A 10 -0.17 -10.32 14.52
C LEU A 10 0.47 -11.42 15.38
N PHE A 11 0.93 -11.06 16.58
CA PHE A 11 1.62 -11.95 17.53
C PHE A 11 2.93 -12.60 17.03
N LYS A 12 3.50 -12.16 15.90
CA LYS A 12 4.83 -12.58 15.41
C LYS A 12 5.65 -11.35 15.00
N PRO A 13 6.10 -10.51 15.96
CA PRO A 13 6.94 -9.35 15.64
C PRO A 13 8.28 -9.81 15.07
N PRO A 14 8.83 -9.10 14.06
CA PRO A 14 10.15 -9.40 13.51
C PRO A 14 11.21 -9.05 14.56
N ASN A 15 11.87 -10.08 15.11
CA ASN A 15 12.93 -10.02 16.11
C ASN A 15 12.54 -9.45 17.50
N VAL A 16 13.20 -10.01 18.52
CA VAL A 16 12.88 -9.96 19.96
C VAL A 16 13.06 -8.60 20.65
N ALA A 17 13.08 -7.49 19.89
CA ALA A 17 13.25 -6.12 20.40
C ALA A 17 11.93 -5.35 20.61
N GLY A 18 10.78 -5.99 20.34
CA GLY A 18 9.48 -5.32 20.33
C GLY A 18 9.25 -4.53 19.03
N TRP A 19 8.03 -4.02 18.85
CA TRP A 19 7.72 -3.13 17.74
C TRP A 19 8.55 -1.86 17.91
N PRO A 20 9.40 -1.49 16.95
CA PRO A 20 10.19 -0.29 17.11
C PRO A 20 9.23 0.91 17.07
N GLY A 21 9.28 1.74 18.11
CA GLY A 21 8.45 2.94 18.22
C GLY A 21 8.72 3.93 17.08
N ASP A 22 7.82 4.91 16.94
CA ASP A 22 7.86 5.97 15.92
C ASP A 22 7.81 5.43 14.47
N LYS A 23 8.67 5.93 13.56
CA LYS A 23 8.66 5.56 12.13
C LYS A 23 9.51 4.34 11.80
N LYS A 24 10.06 3.64 12.80
CA LYS A 24 10.97 2.52 12.58
C LYS A 24 10.26 1.21 12.20
N TRP A 25 8.92 1.17 12.26
CA TRP A 25 8.13 0.02 11.81
C TRP A 25 8.10 -0.13 10.29
N ILE A 26 8.44 0.93 9.54
CA ILE A 26 8.50 0.94 8.07
C ILE A 26 9.93 1.17 7.60
N ASP A 27 10.36 0.41 6.59
CA ASP A 27 11.63 0.59 5.88
C ASP A 27 11.40 0.96 4.41
N SER A 28 12.46 1.24 3.68
CA SER A 28 12.41 1.64 2.26
C SER A 28 11.72 0.60 1.36
N SER A 29 11.90 -0.70 1.64
CA SER A 29 11.33 -1.79 0.84
C SER A 29 9.83 -1.94 1.11
N ARG A 30 9.42 -1.86 2.38
CA ARG A 30 8.03 -1.91 2.83
C ARG A 30 7.27 -0.68 2.36
N LEU A 31 7.90 0.50 2.38
CA LEU A 31 7.33 1.73 1.85
C LEU A 31 7.11 1.64 0.33
N ALA A 32 8.09 1.15 -0.42
CA ALA A 32 7.96 0.96 -1.86
C ALA A 32 6.83 -0.03 -2.21
N PHE A 33 6.71 -1.13 -1.46
CA PHE A 33 5.61 -2.08 -1.62
C PHE A 33 4.26 -1.42 -1.32
N ARG A 34 4.17 -0.68 -0.21
CA ARG A 34 2.99 0.07 0.23
C ARG A 34 2.51 1.07 -0.81
N MET A 35 3.40 1.84 -1.41
CA MET A 35 3.04 2.80 -2.46
C MET A 35 2.49 2.13 -3.73
N ARG A 36 2.88 0.88 -4.03
CA ARG A 36 2.37 0.12 -5.20
C ARG A 36 1.04 -0.59 -4.91
N LEU A 37 0.77 -0.87 -3.64
CA LEU A 37 -0.36 -1.69 -3.21
C LEU A 37 -1.74 -1.14 -3.63
N PRO A 38 -2.04 0.18 -3.57
CA PRO A 38 -3.31 0.73 -4.01
C PRO A 38 -3.60 0.41 -5.48
N SER A 39 -2.64 0.65 -6.37
CA SER A 39 -2.79 0.39 -7.80
C SER A 39 -3.09 -1.08 -8.08
N VAL A 40 -2.40 -1.98 -7.39
CA VAL A 40 -2.61 -3.43 -7.53
C VAL A 40 -3.98 -3.86 -7.02
N LEU A 41 -4.38 -3.41 -5.83
CA LEU A 41 -5.65 -3.81 -5.22
C LEU A 41 -6.85 -3.25 -5.97
N LEU A 42 -6.79 -1.99 -6.37
CA LEU A 42 -7.95 -1.25 -6.85
C LEU A 42 -8.10 -1.25 -8.38
N THR A 43 -7.07 -1.71 -9.09
CA THR A 43 -7.07 -1.89 -10.56
C THR A 43 -7.11 -3.37 -10.96
N ASN A 44 -7.35 -4.29 -10.02
CA ASN A 44 -7.32 -5.73 -10.24
C ASN A 44 -5.97 -6.20 -10.85
N GLY A 45 -4.88 -5.56 -10.42
CA GLY A 45 -3.54 -5.78 -10.93
C GLY A 45 -2.96 -7.11 -10.47
N VAL A 46 -2.05 -7.66 -11.27
CA VAL A 46 -1.24 -8.83 -10.88
C VAL A 46 0.03 -8.33 -10.21
N ILE A 47 0.34 -8.86 -9.03
CA ILE A 47 1.60 -8.58 -8.34
C ILE A 47 2.33 -9.89 -8.04
N ASP A 48 3.62 -9.92 -8.34
CA ASP A 48 4.51 -10.97 -7.87
C ASP A 48 4.78 -10.75 -6.39
N LEU A 49 4.03 -11.45 -5.56
CA LEU A 49 4.21 -11.46 -4.11
C LEU A 49 5.20 -12.56 -3.78
N ALA A 50 6.47 -12.20 -3.62
CA ALA A 50 7.45 -13.07 -2.98
C ALA A 50 7.58 -12.65 -1.50
N PRO A 51 7.01 -13.39 -0.54
CA PRO A 51 7.26 -13.11 0.87
C PRO A 51 8.74 -13.31 1.18
N PRO A 52 9.32 -12.51 2.10
CA PRO A 52 10.69 -12.72 2.57
C PRO A 52 10.86 -14.14 3.12
N VAL A 53 12.06 -14.70 2.95
CA VAL A 53 12.38 -16.07 3.38
C VAL A 53 12.38 -16.12 4.91
N ASP A 54 11.45 -16.90 5.46
CA ASP A 54 11.42 -17.21 6.90
C ASP A 54 12.45 -18.31 7.17
N LEU A 55 13.62 -17.93 7.72
CA LEU A 55 14.75 -18.84 7.99
C LEU A 55 14.42 -19.89 9.07
N GLU A 56 13.36 -19.69 9.85
CA GLU A 56 12.87 -20.64 10.85
C GLU A 56 11.81 -21.60 10.30
N ALA A 57 11.31 -21.36 9.08
CA ALA A 57 10.31 -22.23 8.46
C ALA A 57 10.96 -23.49 7.88
N ASN A 58 10.19 -24.58 7.84
CA ASN A 58 10.64 -25.83 7.27
C ASN A 58 10.96 -25.64 5.76
N PRO A 59 12.15 -25.99 5.25
CA PRO A 59 12.54 -25.76 3.85
C PRO A 59 11.63 -26.46 2.81
N GLU A 60 10.80 -27.41 3.23
CA GLU A 60 9.75 -28.01 2.39
C GLU A 60 8.58 -27.04 2.09
N ASP A 61 8.31 -26.08 2.98
CA ASP A 61 7.28 -25.04 2.79
C ASP A 61 7.72 -23.96 1.77
N ASP A 62 9.02 -23.92 1.44
CA ASP A 62 9.61 -22.94 0.52
C ASP A 62 9.34 -23.27 -0.94
N LYS A 63 9.19 -24.56 -1.27
CA LYS A 63 8.98 -25.05 -2.64
C LYS A 63 7.64 -24.61 -3.26
N LYS A 64 6.69 -24.15 -2.45
CA LYS A 64 5.37 -23.63 -2.91
C LYS A 64 5.31 -22.09 -3.00
N ARG A 65 6.43 -21.37 -2.81
CA ARG A 65 6.45 -19.90 -2.66
C ARG A 65 6.41 -19.10 -3.96
N GLY A 66 6.66 -19.72 -5.12
CA GLY A 66 6.69 -19.07 -6.44
C GLY A 66 5.33 -18.89 -7.12
N LEU A 67 4.26 -18.62 -6.37
CA LEU A 67 2.95 -18.36 -6.98
C LEU A 67 2.70 -16.85 -7.07
N THR A 68 2.80 -16.33 -8.29
CA THR A 68 2.17 -15.07 -8.71
C THR A 68 0.68 -15.16 -8.40
N LYS A 69 0.25 -14.62 -7.26
CA LYS A 69 -1.16 -14.63 -6.86
C LYS A 69 -1.81 -13.33 -7.27
N ARG A 70 -2.86 -13.43 -8.09
CA ARG A 70 -3.75 -12.30 -8.38
C ARG A 70 -4.51 -11.96 -7.10
N LEU A 71 -4.45 -10.69 -6.70
CA LEU A 71 -5.27 -10.17 -5.62
C LEU A 71 -6.62 -9.79 -6.21
N GLY A 72 -7.63 -10.64 -6.01
CA GLY A 72 -9.00 -10.38 -6.46
C GLY A 72 -9.72 -9.43 -5.51
N ALA A 73 -9.34 -8.15 -5.52
CA ALA A 73 -10.05 -7.10 -4.80
C ALA A 73 -10.97 -6.35 -5.77
N GLN A 74 -12.21 -6.13 -5.35
CA GLN A 74 -13.20 -5.36 -6.10
C GLN A 74 -13.59 -4.15 -5.27
N ALA A 75 -13.34 -2.96 -5.80
CA ALA A 75 -13.73 -1.70 -5.18
C ALA A 75 -15.04 -1.20 -5.81
N ASP A 76 -16.00 -0.83 -4.96
CA ASP A 76 -17.22 -0.14 -5.39
C ASP A 76 -16.93 1.37 -5.52
N TRP A 77 -16.44 1.75 -6.69
CA TRP A 77 -16.12 3.13 -7.00
C TRP A 77 -17.35 4.01 -7.11
N ASP A 78 -18.48 3.47 -7.57
CA ASP A 78 -19.70 4.24 -7.80
C ASP A 78 -20.30 4.66 -6.46
N GLN A 79 -20.33 3.75 -5.48
CA GLN A 79 -20.70 4.07 -4.11
C GLN A 79 -19.73 5.09 -3.50
N PHE A 80 -18.42 4.87 -3.63
CA PHE A 80 -17.40 5.78 -3.07
C PHE A 80 -17.56 7.22 -3.58
N PHE A 81 -17.70 7.43 -4.89
CA PHE A 81 -17.87 8.77 -5.44
C PHE A 81 -19.25 9.37 -5.13
N LYS A 82 -20.29 8.54 -4.99
CA LYS A 82 -21.62 9.01 -4.59
C LYS A 82 -21.62 9.57 -3.16
N GLU A 83 -20.93 8.91 -2.23
CA GLU A 83 -20.86 9.33 -0.82
C GLU A 83 -19.94 10.54 -0.61
N ASN A 84 -18.92 10.72 -1.46
CA ASN A 84 -17.89 11.75 -1.30
C ASN A 84 -17.99 12.89 -2.33
N ARG A 85 -19.19 13.14 -2.89
CA ARG A 85 -19.38 14.21 -3.89
C ARG A 85 -19.02 15.58 -3.35
N GLY A 86 -18.19 16.32 -4.11
CA GLY A 86 -17.80 17.69 -3.77
C GLY A 86 -16.78 17.81 -2.63
N VAL A 87 -16.28 16.69 -2.11
CA VAL A 87 -15.22 16.67 -1.10
C VAL A 87 -13.86 16.64 -1.80
N ALA A 88 -12.93 17.47 -1.37
CA ALA A 88 -11.54 17.41 -1.83
C ALA A 88 -10.87 16.13 -1.32
N PHE A 89 -10.44 15.24 -2.22
CA PHE A 89 -9.89 13.93 -1.86
C PHE A 89 -8.63 14.02 -1.00
N GLU A 90 -7.82 15.07 -1.16
CA GLU A 90 -6.64 15.32 -0.33
C GLU A 90 -7.02 15.52 1.13
N LYS A 91 -8.11 16.25 1.39
CA LYS A 91 -8.62 16.47 2.75
C LYS A 91 -9.28 15.23 3.33
N LEU A 92 -9.86 14.38 2.48
CA LEU A 92 -10.51 13.14 2.89
C LEU A 92 -9.50 12.06 3.26
N LEU A 93 -8.45 11.90 2.44
CA LEU A 93 -7.55 10.76 2.50
C LEU A 93 -6.25 11.03 3.27
N LEU A 94 -5.78 12.28 3.30
CA LEU A 94 -4.51 12.62 3.94
C LEU A 94 -4.72 13.22 5.33
N ARG A 95 -3.92 12.75 6.27
CA ARG A 95 -3.86 13.30 7.63
C ARG A 95 -2.77 14.37 7.78
N SER A 96 -1.74 14.33 6.94
CA SER A 96 -0.65 15.29 6.87
C SER A 96 -0.81 16.23 5.67
N PRO A 97 -0.27 17.47 5.72
CA PRO A 97 -0.21 18.32 4.55
C PRO A 97 0.65 17.69 3.46
N LEU A 98 0.31 17.99 2.20
CA LEU A 98 1.11 17.59 1.05
C LEU A 98 2.46 18.29 1.06
N SER A 99 3.53 17.55 0.75
CA SER A 99 4.81 18.17 0.42
C SER A 99 4.71 18.93 -0.91
N PRO A 100 5.56 19.95 -1.15
CA PRO A 100 5.62 20.63 -2.44
C PRO A 100 5.87 19.66 -3.62
N ALA A 101 6.64 18.61 -3.39
CA ALA A 101 6.91 17.57 -4.38
C ALA A 101 5.65 16.77 -4.72
N ALA A 102 4.91 16.30 -3.71
CA ALA A 102 3.66 15.58 -3.91
C ALA A 102 2.60 16.45 -4.59
N PHE A 103 2.51 17.72 -4.23
CA PHE A 103 1.60 18.67 -4.85
C PHE A 103 1.89 18.87 -6.35
N ASN A 104 3.16 19.01 -6.72
CA ASN A 104 3.57 19.15 -8.12
C ASN A 104 3.28 17.87 -8.92
N LEU A 105 3.49 16.70 -8.31
CA LEU A 105 3.19 15.41 -8.94
C LEU A 105 1.69 15.23 -9.22
N LEU A 106 0.83 15.69 -8.31
CA LEU A 106 -0.63 15.66 -8.51
C LEU A 106 -1.10 16.70 -9.54
N LYS A 107 -0.39 17.82 -9.70
CA LYS A 107 -0.76 18.88 -10.66
C LYS A 107 -0.29 18.66 -12.09
N SER A 108 0.72 17.81 -12.32
CA SER A 108 1.40 17.71 -13.62
C SER A 108 0.61 16.98 -14.71
N SER A 109 -0.63 16.57 -14.46
CA SER A 109 -1.44 15.75 -15.38
C SER A 109 -2.70 16.48 -15.79
N GLU A 110 -2.83 16.74 -17.10
CA GLU A 110 -3.95 17.48 -17.69
C GLU A 110 -5.25 16.65 -17.81
N VAL A 111 -5.19 15.32 -17.70
CA VAL A 111 -6.36 14.43 -17.78
C VAL A 111 -6.21 13.31 -16.76
N GLU A 112 -6.82 13.47 -15.59
CA GLU A 112 -7.00 12.37 -14.64
C GLU A 112 -8.47 12.10 -14.42
N SER A 113 -8.82 10.81 -14.44
CA SER A 113 -10.10 10.37 -13.88
C SER A 113 -10.08 10.54 -12.36
N GLU A 114 -11.24 10.76 -11.74
CA GLU A 114 -11.34 10.84 -10.26
C GLU A 114 -10.74 9.61 -9.58
N LYS A 115 -10.84 8.44 -10.23
CA LYS A 115 -10.20 7.19 -9.79
C LYS A 115 -8.69 7.29 -9.77
N GLU A 116 -8.09 7.82 -10.83
CA GLU A 116 -6.64 7.96 -10.93
C GLU A 116 -6.09 8.93 -9.88
N THR A 117 -6.78 10.04 -9.64
CA THR A 117 -6.41 10.99 -8.59
C THR A 117 -6.43 10.33 -7.21
N VAL A 118 -7.47 9.57 -6.89
CA VAL A 118 -7.54 8.81 -5.63
C VAL A 118 -6.40 7.80 -5.55
N LEU A 119 -6.13 7.03 -6.62
CA LEU A 119 -5.03 6.06 -6.65
C LEU A 119 -3.67 6.71 -6.43
N ARG A 120 -3.42 7.89 -7.02
CA ARG A 120 -2.18 8.64 -6.82
C ARG A 120 -2.03 9.10 -5.39
N ILE A 121 -3.08 9.68 -4.80
CA ILE A 121 -3.07 10.10 -3.39
C ILE A 121 -2.75 8.92 -2.47
N LEU A 122 -3.41 7.76 -2.68
CA LEU A 122 -3.14 6.55 -1.89
C LEU A 122 -1.70 6.04 -2.09
N SER A 123 -1.07 6.33 -3.23
CA SER A 123 0.30 5.91 -3.56
C SER A 123 1.38 6.88 -3.04
N LEU A 124 1.00 7.99 -2.38
CA LEU A 124 1.94 8.96 -1.84
C LEU A 124 2.62 8.47 -0.55
N PRO A 125 3.91 8.82 -0.33
CA PRO A 125 4.57 8.58 0.95
C PRO A 125 3.80 9.19 2.13
N GLU A 126 3.22 10.38 1.95
CA GLU A 126 2.43 11.08 2.95
C GLU A 126 1.25 10.21 3.43
N TYR A 127 0.52 9.58 2.51
CA TYR A 127 -0.56 8.66 2.87
C TYR A 127 -0.02 7.40 3.58
N GLN A 128 1.10 6.86 3.10
CA GLN A 128 1.64 5.58 3.62
C GLN A 128 2.36 5.70 4.97
N LEU A 129 2.74 6.91 5.37
CA LEU A 129 3.47 7.21 6.61
C LEU A 129 2.60 7.88 7.70
N CYS A 130 1.31 8.13 7.41
CA CYS A 130 0.34 8.68 8.35
C CYS A 130 -0.05 7.71 9.48
#